data_AF-A0A6I5P0P6-F1
#
_entry.id   AF-A0A6I5P0P6-F1
#
_cell.length_a   1.000
_cell.length_b   1.000
_cell.length_c   1.000
_cell.angle_alpha   90.00
_cell.angle_beta   90.00
_cell.angle_gamma   90.00
#
_symmetry.space_group_name_H-M   'P 1'
#
loop_
_entity.id
_entity.type
_entity.pdbx_description
1 polymer ?
#
loop_
_entity_poly.entity_id
_entity_poly.type
_entity_poly.pdbx_seq_one_letter_code
_entity_poly.pdbx_strand_id
1 'polypeptide(L)'
;MWVLLPINELATRQRIASRLTEICQSFRFQDEMEYRVDLKLSFRPEGYGIYVLRKQQLQQAGLAIAQRTTSIEMLGHRNGTQLAFETGTLNSAKSTSKFPGFWESFEKAANAAGVSVTEYGVLLQALESRQPEQYSVAKGTTVDFSAAIAQVEAAYLAALDSHFNDHLIPDLAAGKSDVILAGGAAYLMREALWGYFDERGFSSRLSFAWDNQEILTRLVEAQLPEAHEIPSLPMRMTDGFGLFQALLGEMNRMRVAS
;
A
#
# COMPACT_ATOMS: atom_id res chain seq x y z
N MET A 1 6.80 -17.92 -10.04
CA MET A 1 5.89 -17.15 -9.18
C MET A 1 6.71 -16.21 -8.31
N TRP A 2 6.26 -14.96 -8.20
CA TRP A 2 6.82 -14.00 -7.26
C TRP A 2 5.92 -13.94 -6.03
N VAL A 3 6.50 -14.03 -4.84
CA VAL A 3 5.80 -14.03 -3.56
C VAL A 3 6.24 -12.79 -2.79
N LEU A 4 5.26 -12.01 -2.38
CA LEU A 4 5.45 -10.86 -1.50
C LEU A 4 5.42 -11.32 -0.05
N LEU A 5 6.35 -10.81 0.75
CA LEU A 5 6.39 -11.04 2.18
C LEU A 5 6.56 -9.71 2.91
N PRO A 6 5.99 -9.56 4.12
CA PRO A 6 6.40 -8.49 5.01
C PRO A 6 7.93 -8.47 5.15
N ILE A 7 8.54 -7.29 5.21
CA ILE A 7 10.01 -7.17 5.16
C ILE A 7 10.69 -7.94 6.31
N ASN A 8 10.07 -7.94 7.49
CA ASN A 8 10.51 -8.69 8.67
C ASN A 8 10.38 -10.23 8.50
N GLU A 9 9.57 -10.70 7.56
CA GLU A 9 9.37 -12.12 7.27
C GLU A 9 10.28 -12.66 6.16
N LEU A 10 10.99 -11.79 5.42
CA LEU A 10 11.92 -12.20 4.36
C LEU A 10 13.01 -13.16 4.85
N ALA A 11 13.42 -13.08 6.12
CA ALA A 11 14.38 -14.01 6.71
C ALA A 11 13.83 -15.45 6.78
N THR A 12 12.50 -15.63 6.76
CA THR A 12 11.82 -16.92 6.85
C THR A 12 11.46 -17.52 5.49
N ARG A 13 11.82 -16.84 4.38
CA ARG A 13 11.45 -17.23 3.00
C ARG A 13 11.82 -18.68 2.64
N GLN A 14 12.94 -19.22 3.13
CA GLN A 14 13.31 -20.62 2.90
C GLN A 14 12.30 -21.59 3.51
N ARG A 15 11.86 -21.32 4.75
CA ARG A 15 10.84 -22.13 5.43
C ARG A 15 9.50 -22.06 4.70
N ILE A 16 9.14 -20.87 4.22
CA ILE A 16 7.93 -20.67 3.41
C ILE A 16 8.04 -21.42 2.08
N ALA A 17 9.19 -21.36 1.42
CA ALA A 17 9.45 -22.07 0.17
C ALA A 17 9.28 -23.58 0.33
N SER A 18 9.89 -24.19 1.35
CA SER A 18 9.76 -25.63 1.61
C SER A 18 8.30 -26.03 1.79
N ARG A 19 7.55 -25.29 2.63
CA ARG A 19 6.12 -25.58 2.86
C ARG A 19 5.28 -25.43 1.60
N LEU A 20 5.50 -24.36 0.82
CA LEU A 20 4.77 -24.17 -0.44
C LEU A 20 5.06 -25.28 -1.44
N THR A 21 6.32 -25.70 -1.56
CA THR A 21 6.71 -26.81 -2.44
C THR A 21 6.05 -28.12 -2.00
N GLU A 22 6.01 -28.41 -0.70
CA GLU A 22 5.32 -29.59 -0.14
C GLU A 22 3.82 -29.57 -0.47
N ILE A 23 3.13 -28.45 -0.20
CA ILE A 23 1.70 -28.28 -0.50
C ILE A 23 1.42 -28.49 -2.00
N CYS A 24 2.34 -28.05 -2.86
CA CYS A 24 2.19 -28.15 -4.31
C CYS A 24 2.46 -29.56 -4.88
N GLN A 25 2.89 -30.52 -4.06
CA GLN A 25 3.06 -31.91 -4.52
C GLN A 25 1.76 -32.71 -4.53
N SER A 26 0.71 -32.25 -3.84
CA SER A 26 -0.56 -32.99 -3.75
C SER A 26 -1.75 -32.05 -3.49
N PHE A 27 -1.87 -30.99 -4.30
CA PHE A 27 -3.00 -30.07 -4.19
C PHE A 27 -4.22 -30.66 -4.91
N ARG A 28 -5.39 -30.67 -4.25
CA ARG A 28 -6.65 -31.11 -4.87
C ARG A 28 -7.62 -29.95 -4.95
N PHE A 29 -8.25 -29.78 -6.10
CA PHE A 29 -9.37 -28.85 -6.28
C PHE A 29 -10.67 -29.65 -6.38
N GLN A 30 -11.62 -29.36 -5.49
CA GLN A 30 -12.96 -29.97 -5.43
C GLN A 30 -12.96 -31.51 -5.51
N ASP A 31 -11.96 -32.15 -4.88
CA ASP A 31 -11.80 -33.61 -4.80
C ASP A 31 -11.67 -34.38 -6.14
N GLU A 32 -11.64 -33.72 -7.29
CA GLU A 32 -11.68 -34.39 -8.59
C GLU A 32 -10.30 -34.81 -9.10
N MET A 33 -9.28 -33.95 -8.95
CA MET A 33 -7.96 -34.17 -9.53
C MET A 33 -6.83 -33.72 -8.59
N GLU A 34 -5.80 -34.56 -8.45
CA GLU A 34 -4.55 -34.19 -7.79
C GLU A 34 -3.65 -33.46 -8.79
N TYR A 35 -3.28 -32.24 -8.44
CA TYR A 35 -2.38 -31.39 -9.20
C TYR A 35 -1.01 -31.39 -8.55
N ARG A 36 0.02 -31.50 -9.39
CA ARG A 36 1.41 -31.29 -9.01
C ARG A 36 1.93 -30.07 -9.72
N VAL A 37 2.38 -29.10 -8.94
CA VAL A 37 2.88 -27.83 -9.48
C VAL A 37 4.35 -27.69 -9.15
N ASP A 38 5.18 -27.61 -10.18
CA ASP A 38 6.60 -27.24 -10.03
C ASP A 38 6.72 -25.72 -9.87
N LEU A 39 6.94 -25.26 -8.64
CA LEU A 39 7.02 -23.85 -8.31
C LEU A 39 8.45 -23.33 -8.38
N LYS A 40 8.69 -22.41 -9.33
CA LYS A 40 9.85 -21.51 -9.28
C LYS A 40 9.52 -20.28 -8.44
N LEU A 41 9.97 -20.26 -7.19
CA LEU A 41 9.67 -19.20 -6.22
C LEU A 41 10.74 -18.09 -6.24
N SER A 42 10.30 -16.84 -6.26
CA SER A 42 11.14 -15.67 -6.00
C SER A 42 10.47 -14.78 -4.97
N PHE A 43 11.18 -14.44 -3.91
CA PHE A 43 10.63 -13.67 -2.79
C PHE A 43 11.04 -12.20 -2.89
N ARG A 44 10.08 -11.32 -2.60
CA ARG A 44 10.23 -9.86 -2.59
C ARG A 44 9.51 -9.28 -1.37
N PRO A 45 9.94 -8.12 -0.84
CA PRO A 45 9.17 -7.45 0.20
C PRO A 45 7.84 -6.94 -0.38
N GLU A 46 6.77 -6.99 0.40
CA GLU A 46 5.54 -6.22 0.12
C GLU A 46 5.89 -4.76 -0.18
N GLY A 47 5.28 -4.17 -1.21
CA GLY A 47 5.63 -2.85 -1.75
C GLY A 47 6.66 -2.89 -2.89
N TYR A 48 7.27 -4.04 -3.18
CA TYR A 48 8.25 -4.14 -4.26
C TYR A 48 7.63 -3.93 -5.66
N GLY A 49 6.37 -4.31 -5.87
CA GLY A 49 5.68 -4.05 -7.13
C GLY A 49 5.49 -2.57 -7.38
N ILE A 50 5.18 -1.80 -6.33
CA ILE A 50 5.12 -0.33 -6.36
C ILE A 50 6.49 0.24 -6.78
N TYR A 51 7.58 -0.27 -6.21
CA TYR A 51 8.95 0.14 -6.62
C TYR A 51 9.21 -0.15 -8.11
N VAL A 52 8.79 -1.32 -8.60
CA VAL A 52 8.98 -1.67 -10.02
C VAL A 52 8.20 -0.73 -10.93
N LEU A 53 6.96 -0.39 -10.57
CA LEU A 53 6.16 0.59 -11.30
C LEU A 53 6.85 1.97 -11.33
N ARG A 54 7.36 2.44 -10.18
CA ARG A 54 8.13 3.70 -10.11
C ARG A 54 9.36 3.66 -11.01
N LYS A 55 10.10 2.55 -11.00
CA LYS A 55 11.27 2.36 -11.86
C LYS A 55 10.91 2.47 -13.34
N GLN A 56 9.78 1.89 -13.76
CA GLN A 56 9.30 1.99 -15.15
C GLN A 56 8.91 3.43 -15.49
N GLN A 57 8.21 4.14 -14.61
CA GLN A 57 7.83 5.55 -14.80
C GLN A 57 9.06 6.45 -14.97
N LEU A 58 10.06 6.33 -14.09
CA LEU A 58 11.30 7.10 -14.20
C LEU A 58 12.06 6.78 -15.49
N GLN A 59 12.12 5.50 -15.87
CA GLN A 59 12.76 5.09 -17.11
C GLN A 59 12.08 5.69 -18.35
N GLN A 60 10.74 5.76 -18.38
CA GLN A 60 9.99 6.42 -19.45
C GLN A 60 10.28 7.93 -19.51
N ALA A 61 10.54 8.56 -18.35
CA ALA A 61 10.96 9.95 -18.25
C ALA A 61 12.47 10.17 -18.52
N GLY A 62 13.23 9.14 -18.92
CA GLY A 62 14.67 9.23 -19.16
C GLY A 62 15.52 9.36 -17.90
N LEU A 63 14.96 9.09 -16.73
CA LEU A 63 15.63 9.17 -15.43
C LEU A 63 16.02 7.77 -14.93
N ALA A 64 17.26 7.63 -14.46
CA ALA A 64 17.71 6.38 -13.88
C ALA A 64 17.27 6.27 -12.42
N ILE A 65 16.61 5.16 -12.05
CA ILE A 65 16.22 4.89 -10.65
C ILE A 65 17.41 4.97 -9.67
N ALA A 66 18.64 4.71 -10.14
CA ALA A 66 19.84 4.79 -9.31
C ALA A 66 20.24 6.22 -8.91
N GLN A 67 19.69 7.25 -9.56
CA GLN A 67 19.94 8.66 -9.24
C GLN A 67 19.03 9.19 -8.13
N ARG A 68 18.06 8.39 -7.67
CA ARG A 68 17.05 8.76 -6.69
C ARG A 68 17.01 7.76 -5.55
N THR A 69 16.63 8.25 -4.38
CA THR A 69 16.11 7.43 -3.30
C THR A 69 14.59 7.39 -3.45
N THR A 70 13.99 6.21 -3.30
CA THR A 70 12.53 6.04 -3.30
C THR A 70 12.13 5.40 -1.98
N SER A 71 11.40 6.15 -1.17
CA SER A 71 10.77 5.64 0.04
C SER A 71 9.33 5.26 -0.27
N ILE A 72 8.95 4.03 0.06
CA ILE A 72 7.58 3.54 -0.07
C ILE A 72 7.02 3.36 1.34
N GLU A 73 6.05 4.19 1.70
CA GLU A 73 5.35 4.12 2.98
C GLU A 73 4.01 3.41 2.79
N MET A 74 3.95 2.13 3.17
CA MET A 74 2.72 1.36 3.20
C MET A 74 2.03 1.57 4.54
N LEU A 75 1.01 2.42 4.55
CA LEU A 75 0.20 2.76 5.71
C LEU A 75 -0.92 1.71 5.86
N GLY A 76 -0.64 0.71 6.70
CA GLY A 76 -1.52 -0.43 6.94
C GLY A 76 -2.46 -0.25 8.13
N HIS A 77 -3.37 -1.23 8.28
CA HIS A 77 -4.33 -1.26 9.38
C HIS A 77 -3.66 -1.49 10.74
N ARG A 78 -2.79 -2.51 10.85
CA ARG A 78 -2.12 -2.90 12.11
C ARG A 78 -0.77 -2.23 12.31
N ASN A 79 -0.04 -2.02 11.23
CA ASN A 79 1.30 -1.45 11.23
C ASN A 79 1.54 -0.68 9.94
N GLY A 80 2.48 0.24 9.99
CA GLY A 80 3.06 0.86 8.82
C GLY A 80 4.41 0.22 8.45
N THR A 81 4.72 0.25 7.15
CA THR A 81 5.98 -0.27 6.61
C THR A 81 6.64 0.75 5.69
N GLN A 82 7.93 0.99 5.91
CA GLN A 82 8.80 1.77 5.04
C GLN A 82 9.72 0.82 4.29
N LEU A 83 9.72 0.91 2.97
CA LEU A 83 10.80 0.39 2.13
C LEU A 83 11.62 1.54 1.58
N ALA A 84 12.91 1.56 1.87
CA ALA A 84 13.85 2.51 1.29
C ALA A 84 14.62 1.84 0.14
N PHE A 85 14.53 2.40 -1.06
CA PHE A 85 15.34 1.99 -2.20
C PHE A 85 16.36 3.08 -2.51
N GLU A 86 17.64 2.77 -2.35
CA GLU A 86 18.75 3.67 -2.63
C GLU A 86 19.59 3.10 -3.76
N THR A 87 19.98 3.94 -4.72
CA THR A 87 20.80 3.53 -5.87
C THR A 87 20.22 2.35 -6.67
N GLY A 88 18.89 2.20 -6.65
CA GLY A 88 18.18 1.13 -7.34
C GLY A 88 18.11 -0.20 -6.57
N THR A 89 18.53 -0.25 -5.31
CA THR A 89 18.53 -1.44 -4.46
C THR A 89 17.81 -1.20 -3.14
N LEU A 90 17.18 -2.23 -2.58
CA LEU A 90 16.56 -2.15 -1.26
C LEU A 90 17.64 -1.91 -0.19
N ASN A 91 17.52 -0.82 0.56
CA ASN A 91 18.30 -0.57 1.76
C ASN A 91 17.56 -1.13 2.98
N SER A 92 17.92 -2.35 3.38
CA SER A 92 17.30 -3.03 4.52
C SER A 92 17.52 -2.31 5.86
N ALA A 93 18.58 -1.51 6.01
CA ALA A 93 18.85 -0.79 7.25
C ALA A 93 17.91 0.42 7.44
N LYS A 94 17.47 1.03 6.34
CA LYS A 94 16.47 2.10 6.31
C LYS A 94 15.04 1.62 6.09
N SER A 95 14.82 0.30 6.02
CA SER A 95 13.49 -0.27 5.81
C SER A 95 12.98 -0.91 7.11
N THR A 96 11.71 -0.69 7.44
CA THR A 96 11.12 -1.12 8.72
C THR A 96 9.62 -1.37 8.59
N SER A 97 9.05 -2.21 9.44
CA SER A 97 7.59 -2.52 9.48
C SER A 97 6.99 -2.26 10.86
N LYS A 98 7.57 -1.31 11.59
CA LYS A 98 7.37 -1.15 13.04
C LYS A 98 6.72 0.16 13.46
N PHE A 99 6.38 1.05 12.53
CA PHE A 99 5.70 2.29 12.89
C PHE A 99 4.17 2.07 12.97
N PRO A 100 3.43 2.98 13.63
CA PRO A 100 2.03 2.75 13.99
C PRO A 100 1.11 2.46 12.80
N GLY A 101 0.19 1.51 12.99
CA GLY A 101 -0.92 1.29 12.08
C GLY A 101 -2.06 2.27 12.31
N PHE A 102 -2.97 2.34 11.34
CA PHE A 102 -4.11 3.26 11.39
C PHE A 102 -5.14 2.94 12.47
N TRP A 103 -5.43 1.66 12.70
CA TRP A 103 -6.59 1.25 13.49
C TRP A 103 -6.53 1.74 14.93
N GLU A 104 -5.35 1.68 15.55
CA GLU A 104 -5.18 2.10 16.94
C GLU A 104 -5.48 3.60 17.12
N SER A 105 -4.98 4.45 16.21
CA SER A 105 -5.28 5.89 16.22
C SER A 105 -6.75 6.16 15.91
N PHE A 106 -7.31 5.43 14.94
CA PHE A 106 -8.71 5.52 14.56
C PHE A 106 -9.64 5.23 15.75
N GLU A 107 -9.46 4.09 16.43
CA GLU A 107 -10.33 3.71 17.54
C GLU A 107 -10.26 4.72 18.69
N LYS A 108 -9.06 5.16 19.06
CA LYS A 108 -8.88 6.13 20.15
C LYS A 108 -9.54 7.46 19.81
N ALA A 109 -9.33 7.97 18.60
CA ALA A 109 -9.88 9.25 18.17
C ALA A 109 -11.40 9.20 17.95
N ALA A 110 -11.91 8.13 17.32
CA ALA A 110 -13.34 7.93 17.11
C ALA A 110 -14.09 7.86 18.46
N ASN A 111 -13.57 7.11 19.42
CA ASN A 111 -14.14 7.05 20.77
C ASN A 111 -14.09 8.41 21.48
N ALA A 112 -12.97 9.14 21.37
CA ALA A 112 -12.85 10.49 21.94
C ALA A 112 -13.85 11.49 21.31
N ALA A 113 -14.18 11.30 20.04
CA ALA A 113 -15.22 12.05 19.33
C ALA A 113 -16.65 11.57 19.64
N GLY A 114 -16.83 10.58 20.51
CA GLY A 114 -18.15 10.05 20.88
C GLY A 114 -18.77 9.08 19.86
N VAL A 115 -18.00 8.56 18.92
CA VAL A 115 -18.46 7.56 17.94
C VAL A 115 -18.35 6.17 18.54
N SER A 116 -19.47 5.43 18.56
CA SER A 116 -19.47 4.05 19.09
C SER A 116 -18.94 3.04 18.07
N VAL A 117 -18.48 1.89 18.56
CA VAL A 117 -17.96 0.77 17.73
C VAL A 117 -18.92 0.35 16.61
N THR A 118 -20.23 0.36 16.87
CA THR A 118 -21.27 0.04 15.87
C THR A 118 -21.34 1.01 14.69
N GLU A 119 -20.75 2.21 14.84
CA GLU A 119 -20.72 3.26 13.83
C GLU A 119 -19.36 3.37 13.13
N TYR A 120 -18.35 2.58 13.53
CA TYR A 120 -17.02 2.64 12.93
C TYR A 120 -17.02 2.41 11.42
N GLY A 121 -17.82 1.45 10.93
CA GLY A 121 -17.97 1.21 9.49
C GLY A 121 -18.51 2.43 8.75
N VAL A 122 -19.46 3.15 9.35
CA VAL A 122 -20.06 4.36 8.78
C VAL A 122 -19.06 5.52 8.78
N LEU A 123 -18.26 5.67 9.85
CA LEU A 123 -17.18 6.65 9.90
C LEU A 123 -16.08 6.36 8.87
N LEU A 124 -15.71 5.09 8.67
CA LEU A 124 -14.76 4.70 7.61
C LEU A 124 -15.32 5.02 6.23
N GLN A 125 -16.61 4.80 6.00
CA GLN A 125 -17.27 5.18 4.75
C GLN A 125 -17.29 6.71 4.56
N ALA A 126 -17.48 7.48 5.63
CA ALA A 126 -17.38 8.94 5.59
C ALA A 126 -15.97 9.40 5.15
N LEU A 127 -14.92 8.77 5.70
CA LEU A 127 -13.52 9.00 5.31
C LEU A 127 -13.24 8.59 3.85
N GLU A 128 -13.73 7.44 3.42
CA GLU A 128 -13.52 6.92 2.06
C GLU A 128 -14.22 7.78 1.00
N SER A 129 -15.48 8.13 1.24
CA SER A 129 -16.34 8.89 0.32
C SER A 129 -16.11 10.40 0.37
N ARG A 130 -15.43 10.90 1.41
CA ARG A 130 -15.27 12.35 1.70
C ARG A 130 -16.60 13.08 1.89
N GLN A 131 -17.63 12.35 2.30
CA GLN A 131 -18.93 12.90 2.65
C GLN A 131 -19.12 12.72 4.16
N PRO A 132 -19.03 13.78 4.97
CA PRO A 132 -19.12 13.65 6.42
C PRO A 132 -20.53 13.26 6.89
N GLU A 133 -21.57 13.64 6.12
CA GLU A 133 -22.95 13.24 6.40
C GLU A 133 -23.19 11.81 5.92
N GLN A 134 -23.47 10.91 6.86
CA GLN A 134 -23.74 9.49 6.56
C GLN A 134 -24.97 9.00 7.30
N TYR A 135 -25.71 8.08 6.70
CA TYR A 135 -26.84 7.43 7.37
C TYR A 135 -26.33 6.39 8.37
N SER A 136 -26.59 6.62 9.66
CA SER A 136 -26.28 5.66 10.73
C SER A 136 -27.48 4.75 10.96
N VAL A 137 -27.35 3.48 10.57
CA VAL A 137 -28.38 2.46 10.85
C VAL A 137 -28.61 2.30 12.35
N ALA A 138 -27.55 2.44 13.16
CA ALA A 138 -27.63 2.33 14.62
C ALA A 138 -28.48 3.45 15.25
N LYS A 139 -28.47 4.66 14.66
CA LYS A 139 -29.25 5.81 15.13
C LYS A 139 -30.54 6.04 14.33
N GLY A 140 -30.73 5.34 13.21
CA GLY A 140 -31.88 5.51 12.32
C GLY A 140 -31.96 6.90 11.66
N THR A 141 -30.83 7.62 11.56
CA THR A 141 -30.77 8.99 11.03
C THR A 141 -29.44 9.29 10.38
N THR A 142 -29.39 10.33 9.55
CA THR A 142 -28.15 10.94 9.09
C THR A 142 -27.42 11.59 10.25
N VAL A 143 -26.10 11.36 10.31
CA VAL A 143 -25.18 11.89 11.33
C VAL A 143 -24.05 12.61 10.59
N ASP A 144 -23.66 13.77 11.10
CA ASP A 144 -22.48 14.49 10.64
C ASP A 144 -21.24 14.00 11.40
N PHE A 145 -20.30 13.40 10.67
CA PHE A 145 -19.03 12.89 11.18
C PHE A 145 -17.85 13.85 11.02
N SER A 146 -18.06 15.11 10.59
CA SER A 146 -16.99 16.07 10.30
C SER A 146 -15.99 16.22 11.46
N ALA A 147 -16.47 16.36 12.70
CA ALA A 147 -15.61 16.49 13.88
C ALA A 147 -14.82 15.20 14.18
N ALA A 148 -15.43 14.03 13.97
CA ALA A 148 -14.78 12.75 14.17
C ALA A 148 -13.70 12.48 13.11
N ILE A 149 -13.98 12.83 11.85
CA ILE A 149 -13.01 12.79 10.75
C ILE A 149 -11.79 13.63 11.10
N ALA A 150 -11.98 14.90 11.46
CA ALA A 150 -10.88 15.79 11.79
C ALA A 150 -10.03 15.27 12.97
N GLN A 151 -10.66 14.68 14.00
CA GLN A 151 -9.94 14.07 15.12
C GLN A 151 -9.15 12.83 14.72
N VAL A 152 -9.75 11.94 13.91
CA VAL A 152 -9.06 10.75 13.39
C VAL A 152 -7.87 11.17 12.54
N GLU A 153 -8.05 12.15 11.67
CA GLU A 153 -7.01 12.63 10.77
C GLU A 153 -5.82 13.21 11.56
N ALA A 154 -6.11 14.11 12.51
CA ALA A 154 -5.10 14.69 13.38
C ALA A 154 -4.38 13.63 14.24
N ALA A 155 -5.12 12.69 14.82
CA ALA A 155 -4.54 11.65 15.67
C ALA A 155 -3.63 10.69 14.90
N TYR A 156 -3.99 10.32 13.68
CA TYR A 156 -3.15 9.44 12.88
C TYR A 156 -1.92 10.16 12.33
N LEU A 157 -2.03 11.41 11.88
CA LEU A 157 -0.87 12.22 11.52
C LEU A 157 0.10 12.38 12.70
N ALA A 158 -0.41 12.65 13.90
CA ALA A 158 0.41 12.73 15.12
C ALA A 158 1.11 11.40 15.43
N ALA A 159 0.47 10.26 15.17
CA ALA A 159 1.09 8.94 15.37
C ALA A 159 2.20 8.65 14.34
N LEU A 160 2.10 9.20 13.13
CA LEU A 160 3.13 9.08 12.09
C LEU A 160 4.29 10.06 12.30
N ASP A 161 4.10 11.10 13.09
CA ASP A 161 4.97 12.28 13.10
C ASP A 161 6.41 11.97 13.53
N SER A 162 6.61 11.09 14.52
CA SER A 162 7.99 10.66 14.89
C SER A 162 8.64 9.92 13.72
N HIS A 163 7.97 8.94 13.13
CA HIS A 163 8.52 8.20 11.98
C HIS A 163 8.85 9.13 10.81
N PHE A 164 7.93 10.03 10.45
CA PHE A 164 8.14 10.96 9.34
C PHE A 164 9.26 11.96 9.63
N ASN A 165 9.28 12.61 10.79
CA ASN A 165 10.29 13.62 11.10
C ASN A 165 11.68 13.02 11.35
N ASP A 166 11.76 11.81 11.90
CA ASP A 166 13.04 11.18 12.23
C ASP A 166 13.69 10.47 11.03
N HIS A 167 12.89 10.02 10.06
CA HIS A 167 13.38 9.15 8.98
C HIS A 167 13.07 9.65 7.57
N LEU A 168 11.86 10.15 7.32
CA LEU A 168 11.40 10.45 5.97
C LEU A 168 11.71 11.89 5.55
N ILE A 169 11.32 12.87 6.36
CA ILE A 169 11.47 14.30 6.10
C ILE A 169 12.94 14.70 5.91
N PRO A 170 13.91 14.23 6.71
CA PRO A 170 15.32 14.55 6.49
C PRO A 170 15.83 14.04 5.13
N ASP A 171 15.42 12.83 4.72
CA ASP A 171 15.79 12.24 3.44
C ASP A 171 15.17 13.02 2.26
N LEU A 172 13.94 13.54 2.41
CA LEU A 172 13.31 14.43 1.44
C LEU A 172 14.04 15.80 1.39
N ALA A 173 14.36 16.40 2.52
CA ALA A 173 15.07 17.68 2.58
C ALA A 173 16.44 17.64 1.88
N ALA A 174 17.13 16.49 1.90
CA ALA A 174 18.42 16.29 1.25
C ALA A 174 18.38 16.37 -0.31
N GLY A 175 17.21 16.43 -0.93
CA GLY A 175 17.08 16.79 -2.35
C GLY A 175 17.01 15.64 -3.35
N LYS A 176 17.27 14.40 -2.92
CA LYS A 176 17.40 13.23 -3.82
C LYS A 176 16.36 12.14 -3.61
N SER A 177 15.44 12.34 -2.67
CA SER A 177 14.45 11.35 -2.28
C SER A 177 13.06 11.76 -2.74
N ASP A 178 12.30 10.78 -3.21
CA ASP A 178 10.87 10.86 -3.46
C ASP A 178 10.14 9.88 -2.51
N VAL A 179 8.90 10.19 -2.13
CA VAL A 179 8.05 9.32 -1.32
C VAL A 179 6.82 8.87 -2.10
N ILE A 180 6.50 7.59 -1.94
CA ILE A 180 5.27 6.98 -2.45
C ILE A 180 4.46 6.46 -1.26
N LEU A 181 3.29 7.03 -1.03
CA LEU A 181 2.36 6.54 0.01
C LEU A 181 1.45 5.46 -0.58
N ALA A 182 1.24 4.40 0.19
CA ALA A 182 0.46 3.24 -0.22
C ALA A 182 -0.34 2.66 0.95
N GLY A 183 -1.21 1.70 0.66
CA GLY A 183 -2.01 1.00 1.66
C GLY A 183 -3.35 1.68 1.95
N GLY A 184 -4.22 0.94 2.65
CA GLY A 184 -5.59 1.37 2.90
C GLY A 184 -5.69 2.65 3.71
N ALA A 185 -4.81 2.85 4.69
CA ALA A 185 -4.83 4.06 5.51
C ALA A 185 -4.39 5.29 4.70
N ALA A 186 -3.39 5.15 3.80
CA ALA A 186 -3.00 6.24 2.92
C ALA A 186 -4.18 6.70 2.05
N TYR A 187 -5.01 5.76 1.59
CA TYR A 187 -6.20 6.07 0.78
C TYR A 187 -7.28 6.80 1.60
N LEU A 188 -7.57 6.30 2.81
CA LEU A 188 -8.51 6.94 3.73
C LEU A 188 -8.04 8.32 4.24
N MET A 189 -6.73 8.58 4.21
CA MET A 189 -6.11 9.78 4.77
C MET A 189 -5.52 10.71 3.71
N ARG A 190 -5.82 10.48 2.42
CA ARG A 190 -5.12 11.12 1.29
C ARG A 190 -5.01 12.65 1.40
N GLU A 191 -6.08 13.35 1.78
CA GLU A 191 -6.11 14.81 1.84
C GLU A 191 -5.30 15.34 3.02
N ALA A 192 -5.46 14.74 4.20
CA ALA A 192 -4.67 15.07 5.37
C ALA A 192 -3.17 14.81 5.16
N LEU A 193 -2.82 13.69 4.53
CA LEU A 193 -1.44 13.36 4.17
C LEU A 193 -0.89 14.34 3.13
N TRP A 194 -1.65 14.66 2.08
CA TRP A 194 -1.24 15.65 1.10
C TRP A 194 -0.96 17.00 1.75
N GLY A 195 -1.89 17.49 2.59
CA GLY A 195 -1.73 18.73 3.36
C GLY A 195 -0.47 18.70 4.23
N TYR A 196 -0.22 17.59 4.94
CA TYR A 196 0.97 17.43 5.78
C TYR A 196 2.28 17.64 5.00
N PHE A 197 2.41 17.05 3.81
CA PHE A 197 3.60 17.19 2.97
C PHE A 197 3.65 18.54 2.25
N ASP A 198 2.49 19.09 1.84
CA ASP A 198 2.40 20.39 1.15
C ASP A 198 2.81 21.56 2.06
N GLU A 199 2.32 21.59 3.30
CA GLU A 199 2.69 22.58 4.32
C GLU A 199 4.20 22.61 4.59
N ARG A 200 4.89 21.49 4.33
CA ARG A 200 6.34 21.32 4.50
C ARG A 200 7.13 21.51 3.19
N GLY A 201 6.46 21.83 2.09
CA GLY A 201 7.09 22.07 0.78
C GLY A 201 7.54 20.80 0.04
N PHE A 202 6.97 19.64 0.38
CA PHE A 202 7.34 18.34 -0.19
C PHE A 202 6.28 17.72 -1.12
N SER A 203 5.18 18.42 -1.40
CA SER A 203 4.11 17.94 -2.29
C SER A 203 4.60 17.51 -3.67
N SER A 204 5.56 18.23 -4.26
CA SER A 204 6.17 17.86 -5.56
C SER A 204 6.96 16.53 -5.56
N ARG A 205 7.25 15.98 -4.39
CA ARG A 205 7.99 14.72 -4.19
C ARG A 205 7.17 13.62 -3.57
N LEU A 206 5.90 13.92 -3.30
CA LEU A 206 4.90 12.98 -2.84
C LEU A 206 4.14 12.44 -4.04
N SER A 207 3.93 11.14 -4.05
CA SER A 207 2.94 10.48 -4.91
C SER A 207 2.20 9.42 -4.13
N PHE A 208 0.99 9.07 -4.55
CA PHE A 208 0.29 7.90 -4.06
C PHE A 208 0.50 6.72 -5.02
N ALA A 209 0.57 5.50 -4.50
CA ALA A 209 0.89 4.33 -5.31
C ALA A 209 -0.13 4.07 -6.44
N TRP A 210 -1.38 4.47 -6.22
CA TRP A 210 -2.46 4.36 -7.21
C TRP A 210 -2.47 5.53 -8.20
N ASP A 211 -1.65 6.57 -8.01
CA ASP A 211 -1.52 7.64 -8.98
C ASP A 211 -0.93 7.06 -10.27
N ASN A 212 -1.54 7.43 -11.40
CA ASN A 212 -1.14 6.97 -12.74
C ASN A 212 -1.33 5.46 -12.99
N GLN A 213 -2.24 4.81 -12.26
CA GLN A 213 -2.63 3.41 -12.47
C GLN A 213 -3.92 3.26 -13.31
N GLU A 214 -4.14 4.13 -14.30
CA GLU A 214 -5.37 4.10 -15.12
C GLU A 214 -5.63 2.74 -15.78
N ILE A 215 -4.56 2.03 -16.16
CA ILE A 215 -4.68 0.69 -16.77
C ILE A 215 -5.22 -0.31 -15.75
N LEU A 216 -4.73 -0.26 -14.51
CA LEU A 216 -5.21 -1.13 -13.44
C LEU A 216 -6.66 -0.80 -13.09
N THR A 217 -6.99 0.48 -12.95
CA THR A 217 -8.37 0.93 -12.67
C THR A 217 -9.33 0.42 -13.75
N ARG A 218 -9.01 0.67 -15.04
CA ARG A 218 -9.83 0.17 -16.16
C ARG A 218 -9.94 -1.34 -16.19
N LEU A 219 -8.86 -2.06 -15.90
CA LEU A 219 -8.86 -3.53 -15.87
C LEU A 219 -9.76 -4.06 -14.75
N VAL A 220 -9.65 -3.50 -13.55
CA VAL A 220 -10.44 -3.91 -12.39
C VAL A 220 -11.92 -3.59 -12.61
N GLU A 221 -12.26 -2.39 -13.06
CA GLU A 221 -13.64 -2.00 -13.37
C GLU A 221 -14.26 -2.86 -14.46
N ALA A 222 -13.49 -3.25 -15.49
CA ALA A 222 -13.98 -4.05 -16.60
C ALA A 222 -14.11 -5.55 -16.28
N GLN A 223 -13.37 -6.07 -15.29
CA GLN A 223 -13.27 -7.52 -15.04
C GLN A 223 -13.86 -7.95 -13.69
N LEU A 224 -13.96 -7.03 -12.72
CA LEU A 224 -14.42 -7.32 -11.36
C LEU A 224 -15.66 -6.48 -11.05
N PRO A 225 -16.87 -7.07 -11.08
CA PRO A 225 -18.10 -6.35 -10.71
C PRO A 225 -18.04 -5.70 -9.33
N GLU A 226 -17.31 -6.32 -8.39
CA GLU A 226 -17.12 -5.85 -7.02
C GLU A 226 -16.44 -4.48 -6.93
N ALA A 227 -15.77 -4.03 -8.00
CA ALA A 227 -15.17 -2.70 -8.08
C ALA A 227 -16.21 -1.56 -7.90
N HIS A 228 -17.49 -1.81 -8.25
CA HIS A 228 -18.58 -0.85 -8.07
C HIS A 228 -18.96 -0.69 -6.59
N GLU A 229 -18.85 -1.75 -5.80
CA GLU A 229 -19.14 -1.75 -4.36
C GLU A 229 -17.90 -1.38 -3.53
N ILE A 230 -16.70 -1.63 -4.06
CA ILE A 230 -15.42 -1.40 -3.40
C ILE A 230 -14.53 -0.52 -4.30
N PRO A 231 -14.73 0.80 -4.32
CA PRO A 231 -13.95 1.72 -5.16
C PRO A 231 -12.45 1.70 -4.85
N SER A 232 -12.05 1.29 -3.65
CA SER A 232 -10.65 1.13 -3.26
C SER A 232 -9.98 -0.13 -3.83
N LEU A 233 -10.70 -0.99 -4.57
CA LEU A 233 -10.17 -2.26 -5.08
C LEU A 233 -8.94 -2.12 -5.99
N PRO A 234 -8.91 -1.20 -6.99
CA PRO A 234 -7.70 -1.00 -7.81
C PRO A 234 -6.48 -0.64 -6.96
N MET A 235 -6.64 0.27 -6.00
CA MET A 235 -5.57 0.67 -5.09
C MET A 235 -5.01 -0.53 -4.32
N ARG A 236 -5.88 -1.42 -3.80
CA ARG A 236 -5.47 -2.63 -3.06
C ARG A 236 -4.66 -3.61 -3.91
N MET A 237 -4.82 -3.57 -5.24
CA MET A 237 -4.15 -4.47 -6.18
C MET A 237 -2.84 -3.89 -6.74
N THR A 238 -2.51 -2.62 -6.45
CA THR A 238 -1.37 -1.90 -7.05
C THR A 238 -0.05 -2.66 -6.94
N ASP A 239 0.27 -3.17 -5.75
CA ASP A 239 1.54 -3.85 -5.53
C ASP A 239 1.63 -5.17 -6.32
N GLY A 240 0.58 -6.00 -6.24
CA GLY A 240 0.49 -7.23 -7.04
C GLY A 240 0.53 -6.97 -8.54
N PHE A 241 -0.14 -5.91 -9.01
CA PHE A 241 -0.15 -5.52 -10.42
C PHE A 241 1.23 -5.11 -10.92
N GLY A 242 1.99 -4.33 -10.13
CA GLY A 242 3.36 -3.95 -10.49
C GLY A 242 4.28 -5.16 -10.68
N LEU A 243 4.16 -6.18 -9.83
CA LEU A 243 4.90 -7.43 -10.00
C LEU A 243 4.46 -8.21 -11.22
N PHE A 244 3.16 -8.27 -11.48
CA PHE A 244 2.62 -8.95 -12.65
C PHE A 244 3.16 -8.33 -13.94
N GLN A 245 3.15 -7.00 -14.04
CA GLN A 245 3.76 -6.29 -15.18
C GLN A 245 5.26 -6.58 -15.31
N ALA A 246 5.99 -6.61 -14.20
CA ALA A 246 7.41 -6.96 -14.19
C ALA A 246 7.66 -8.36 -14.76
N LEU A 247 6.87 -9.33 -14.32
CA LEU A 247 6.95 -10.72 -14.75
C LEU A 247 6.65 -10.86 -16.24
N LEU A 248 5.61 -10.19 -16.74
CA LEU A 248 5.31 -10.15 -18.18
C LEU A 248 6.47 -9.58 -19.00
N GLY A 249 7.09 -8.50 -18.51
CA GLY A 249 8.27 -7.91 -19.16
C GLY A 249 9.49 -8.83 -19.17
N GLU A 250 9.69 -9.67 -18.16
CA GLU A 250 10.72 -10.71 -18.16
C GLU A 250 10.41 -11.83 -19.16
N MET A 251 9.17 -12.31 -19.18
CA MET A 251 8.74 -13.36 -20.10
C MET A 251 8.88 -12.95 -21.57
N ASN A 252 8.51 -11.72 -21.91
CA ASN A 252 8.63 -11.20 -23.27
C ASN A 252 10.09 -11.07 -23.71
N ARG A 253 10.99 -10.62 -22.83
CA ARG A 253 12.43 -10.54 -23.13
C ARG A 253 13.04 -11.91 -23.39
N MET A 254 12.65 -12.93 -22.63
CA MET A 254 13.13 -14.31 -22.84
C MET A 254 12.67 -14.87 -24.19
N ARG A 255 11.45 -14.56 -24.65
CA ARG A 255 10.93 -14.99 -25.96
C ARG A 255 11.62 -14.33 -27.15
N VAL A 256 12.13 -13.11 -26.98
CA VAL A 256 12.84 -12.38 -28.06
C VAL A 256 14.32 -12.80 -28.13
N ALA A 257 14.87 -13.34 -27.05
CA ALA A 257 16.26 -13.82 -26.98
C ALA A 257 16.44 -15.31 -27.35
N SER A 258 15.33 -16.03 -27.57
CA SER A 258 15.28 -17.44 -27.99
C SER A 258 14.96 -17.56 -29.48
#